data_AF-A0A539EJ23-F1
#
_entry.id   AF-A0A539EJ23-F1
#
_cell.length_a   1.000
_cell.length_b   1.000
_cell.length_c   1.000
_cell.angle_alpha   90.00
_cell.angle_beta   90.00
_cell.angle_gamma   90.00
#
_symmetry.space_group_name_H-M   'P 1'
#
loop_
_entity.id
_entity.type
_entity.pdbx_description
1 polymer ?
#
loop_
_entity_poly.entity_id
_entity_poly.type
_entity_poly.pdbx_seq_one_letter_code
_entity_poly.pdbx_strand_id
1 'polypeptide(L)'
;MEIGIVGLPNVGKSTLFNALTSGHAASSNYPFTTIEPNVGIVLVPDDRLARLTAIFAPKKTVPAAVRFVDIAGLVKGASSGEGLGNKFLSHIREVDAIMHQVRLFADPGEHREAVREGERQGPDRG
;
A
#
# COMPACT_ATOMS: atom_id res chain seq x y z
N MET A 1 15.74 3.13 1.42
CA MET A 1 14.92 2.03 0.91
C MET A 1 13.46 2.41 1.00
N GLU A 2 12.79 2.48 -0.13
CA GLU A 2 11.37 2.77 -0.29
C GLU A 2 10.63 1.56 -0.86
N ILE A 3 9.50 1.21 -0.24
CA ILE A 3 8.64 0.12 -0.65
C ILE A 3 7.28 0.69 -1.03
N GLY A 4 6.93 0.56 -2.31
CA GLY A 4 5.62 0.96 -2.82
C GLY A 4 4.57 -0.13 -2.56
N ILE A 5 3.50 0.21 -1.85
CA ILE A 5 2.37 -0.69 -1.65
C ILE A 5 1.39 -0.53 -2.81
N VAL A 6 1.11 -1.63 -3.51
CA VAL A 6 0.19 -1.66 -4.64
C VAL A 6 -0.85 -2.77 -4.47
N GLY A 7 -2.03 -2.56 -5.04
CA GLY A 7 -3.11 -3.54 -4.99
C GLY A 7 -4.37 -3.01 -5.67
N LEU A 8 -5.34 -3.91 -5.88
CA LEU A 8 -6.67 -3.51 -6.36
C LEU A 8 -7.40 -2.64 -5.32
N PRO A 9 -8.45 -1.91 -5.71
CA PRO A 9 -9.34 -1.28 -4.74
C PRO A 9 -9.84 -2.29 -3.69
N ASN A 10 -10.02 -1.83 -2.44
CA ASN A 10 -10.60 -2.62 -1.34
C ASN A 10 -9.83 -3.87 -0.88
N VAL A 11 -8.57 -4.07 -1.29
CA VAL A 11 -7.74 -5.20 -0.79
C VAL A 11 -7.20 -5.01 0.64
N GLY A 12 -7.50 -3.89 1.29
CA GLY A 12 -7.00 -3.54 2.63
C GLY A 12 -5.67 -2.79 2.64
N LYS A 13 -5.30 -2.11 1.55
CA LYS A 13 -4.05 -1.34 1.41
C LYS A 13 -3.86 -0.27 2.46
N SER A 14 -4.83 0.62 2.61
CA SER A 14 -4.77 1.68 3.62
C SER A 14 -4.81 1.12 5.05
N THR A 15 -5.49 -0.01 5.27
CA THR A 15 -5.49 -0.71 6.57
C THR A 15 -4.10 -1.21 6.94
N LEU A 16 -3.40 -1.86 6.01
CA LEU A 16 -2.04 -2.34 6.22
C LEU A 16 -1.06 -1.18 6.39
N PHE A 17 -1.16 -0.15 5.55
CA PHE A 17 -0.35 1.06 5.67
C PHE A 17 -0.53 1.73 7.04
N ASN A 18 -1.77 1.89 7.49
CA ASN A 18 -2.07 2.46 8.81
C ASN A 18 -1.53 1.57 9.94
N ALA A 19 -1.65 0.24 9.84
CA ALA A 19 -1.12 -0.67 10.85
C ALA A 19 0.42 -0.57 10.97
N LEU A 20 1.12 -0.46 9.84
CA LEU A 20 2.57 -0.29 9.79
C LEU A 20 3.02 1.07 10.37
N THR A 21 2.27 2.12 10.07
CA THR A 21 2.61 3.51 10.44
C THR A 21 2.17 3.89 11.86
N SER A 22 1.05 3.37 12.36
CA SER A 22 0.49 3.74 13.67
C SER A 22 1.36 3.33 14.86
N GLY A 23 2.36 2.47 14.67
CA GLY A 23 3.34 2.11 15.71
C GLY A 23 4.67 2.89 15.65
N HIS A 24 4.98 3.56 14.53
CA HIS A 24 6.36 4.01 14.24
C HIS A 24 6.47 5.32 13.43
N ALA A 25 5.36 5.92 12.99
CA ALA A 25 5.41 7.03 12.03
C ALA A 25 5.86 8.36 12.65
N ALA A 26 7.11 8.72 12.38
CA ALA A 26 7.46 10.11 12.14
C ALA A 26 7.06 10.45 10.69
N SER A 27 5.88 11.04 10.51
CA SER A 27 5.52 11.68 9.24
C SER A 27 6.45 12.88 9.04
N SER A 28 7.46 12.78 8.17
CA SER A 28 8.25 13.95 7.78
C SER A 28 7.55 14.62 6.60
N ASN A 29 7.10 15.86 6.79
CA ASN A 29 6.61 16.69 5.69
C ASN A 29 7.78 17.00 4.75
N TYR A 30 7.71 16.56 3.49
CA TYR A 30 8.59 17.05 2.46
C TYR A 30 7.96 18.33 1.86
N PRO A 31 8.71 19.43 1.71
CA PRO A 31 8.21 20.54 0.93
C PRO A 31 8.37 20.18 -0.56
N PHE A 32 7.40 20.54 -1.40
CA PHE A 32 7.48 20.65 -2.88
C PHE A 32 6.76 19.62 -3.79
N THR A 33 5.76 18.82 -3.36
CA THR A 33 4.97 18.05 -4.36
C THR A 33 3.46 18.32 -4.31
N THR A 34 2.82 18.37 -5.49
CA THR A 34 1.47 18.90 -5.68
C THR A 34 0.36 17.89 -5.33
N ILE A 35 0.69 16.61 -5.09
CA ILE A 35 -0.15 15.57 -4.44
C ILE A 35 0.82 14.53 -3.83
N GLU A 36 1.17 14.65 -2.54
CA GLU A 36 2.10 13.72 -1.89
C GLU A 36 1.46 12.32 -1.70
N PRO A 37 2.15 11.23 -2.10
CA PRO A 37 1.75 9.89 -1.68
C PRO A 37 1.90 9.79 -0.16
N ASN A 38 1.05 8.99 0.51
CA ASN A 38 1.22 8.79 1.95
C ASN A 38 2.52 8.02 2.19
N VAL A 39 3.49 8.64 2.86
CA VAL A 39 4.78 8.01 3.21
C VAL A 39 4.84 7.73 4.70
N GLY A 40 5.20 6.50 5.04
CA GLY A 40 5.34 6.02 6.41
C GLY A 40 6.74 5.49 6.69
N ILE A 41 7.34 5.88 7.81
CA ILE A 41 8.64 5.33 8.25
C ILE A 41 8.39 4.25 9.29
N VAL A 42 8.99 3.08 9.09
CA VAL A 42 8.91 1.93 10.01
C VAL A 42 10.30 1.52 10.41
N LEU A 43 10.52 1.36 11.72
CA LEU A 43 11.79 0.87 12.26
C LEU A 43 11.84 -0.64 12.11
N VAL A 44 12.98 -1.16 11.67
CA VAL A 44 13.20 -2.59 11.47
C VAL A 44 13.41 -3.26 12.82
N PRO A 45 12.54 -4.20 13.23
CA PRO A 45 12.76 -4.97 14.44
C PRO A 45 13.96 -5.91 14.23
N ASP A 46 15.01 -5.77 15.06
CA ASP A 46 16.21 -6.59 14.99
C ASP A 46 16.70 -6.97 16.40
N ASP A 47 16.49 -8.23 16.78
CA ASP A 47 16.92 -8.79 18.06
C ASP A 47 18.45 -8.74 18.24
N ARG A 48 19.22 -8.76 17.15
CA ARG A 48 20.69 -8.67 17.22
C ARG A 48 21.10 -7.28 17.68
N LEU A 49 20.42 -6.25 17.17
CA LEU A 49 20.66 -4.87 17.62
C LEU A 49 20.35 -4.74 19.11
N ALA A 50 19.23 -5.30 19.58
CA ALA A 50 18.88 -5.30 20.99
C ALA A 50 19.96 -5.97 21.87
N ARG A 51 20.49 -7.12 21.43
CA ARG A 51 21.59 -7.82 22.13
C ARG A 51 22.87 -6.98 22.18
N LEU A 52 23.25 -6.35 21.07
CA LEU A 52 24.44 -5.48 21.02
C LEU A 52 24.28 -4.26 21.93
N THR A 53 23.11 -3.63 21.93
CA THR A 53 22.80 -2.52 22.84
C THR A 53 22.94 -2.93 24.31
N ALA A 54 22.50 -4.13 24.67
CA ALA A 54 22.63 -4.64 26.04
C ALA A 54 24.10 -4.90 26.44
N ILE A 55 24.94 -5.37 25.51
CA ILE A 55 26.36 -5.66 25.78
C ILE A 55 27.19 -4.37 25.88
N PHE A 56 26.99 -3.44 24.95
CA PHE A 56 27.85 -2.26 24.81
C PHE A 56 27.31 -1.01 25.50
N ALA A 57 26.03 -1.00 25.92
CA ALA A 57 25.36 0.12 26.58
C ALA A 57 25.63 1.50 25.93
N PRO A 58 25.39 1.67 24.62
CA PRO A 58 25.64 2.93 23.94
C PRO A 58 24.67 4.01 24.42
N LYS A 59 25.07 5.29 24.30
CA LYS A 59 24.21 6.44 24.65
C LYS A 59 22.89 6.48 23.86
N LYS A 60 22.86 5.88 22.67
CA LYS A 60 21.69 5.82 21.79
C LYS A 60 21.73 4.56 20.95
N THR A 61 20.59 3.91 20.78
CA THR A 61 20.38 2.84 19.79
C THR A 61 19.61 3.40 18.61
N VAL A 62 20.09 3.18 17.39
CA VAL A 62 19.45 3.65 16.16
C VAL A 62 19.15 2.44 15.29
N PRO A 63 17.88 2.00 15.19
CA PRO A 63 17.50 0.92 14.30
C PRO A 63 17.54 1.35 12.84
N ALA A 64 17.65 0.37 11.94
CA ALA A 64 17.42 0.60 10.52
C ALA A 64 15.96 1.02 10.28
N ALA A 65 15.71 1.80 9.24
CA ALA A 65 14.38 2.29 8.89
C ALA A 65 14.04 1.96 7.45
N VAL A 66 12.78 1.60 7.21
CA VAL A 66 12.19 1.35 5.88
C VAL A 66 11.08 2.36 5.67
N ARG A 67 11.02 2.94 4.47
CA ARG A 67 9.93 3.83 4.06
C ARG A 67 8.90 3.03 3.26
N PHE A 68 7.64 3.12 3.66
CA PHE A 68 6.50 2.60 2.92
C PHE A 68 5.79 3.74 2.23
N VAL A 69 5.48 3.57 0.95
CA VAL A 69 4.78 4.55 0.12
C VAL A 69 3.45 3.95 -0.27
N ASP A 70 2.35 4.57 0.13
CA ASP A 70 1.02 4.16 -0.31
C ASP A 70 0.77 4.68 -1.73
N ILE A 71 0.92 3.81 -2.73
CA ILE A 71 0.64 4.16 -4.12
C ILE A 71 -0.88 4.01 -4.31
N ALA A 72 -1.53 5.08 -4.77
CA ALA A 72 -2.96 5.07 -5.09
C ALA A 72 -3.33 3.87 -5.97
N GLY A 73 -4.49 3.25 -5.72
CA GLY A 73 -4.85 1.96 -6.32
C GLY A 73 -4.83 1.99 -7.85
N LEU A 74 -4.46 0.84 -8.45
CA LEU A 74 -4.51 0.60 -9.89
C LEU A 74 -5.93 0.88 -10.41
N VAL A 75 -6.14 2.00 -11.08
CA VAL A 75 -7.40 2.29 -11.77
C VAL A 75 -7.32 1.66 -13.16
N LYS A 76 -8.38 0.95 -13.58
CA LYS A 76 -8.50 0.49 -14.98
C LYS A 76 -8.32 1.71 -15.91
N GLY A 77 -7.35 1.65 -16.81
CA GLY A 77 -6.98 2.79 -17.68
C GLY A 77 -5.68 3.50 -17.32
N ALA A 78 -4.95 3.06 -16.29
CA ALA A 78 -3.64 3.61 -15.94
C ALA A 78 -2.55 3.50 -17.04
N SER A 79 -2.79 2.75 -18.11
CA SER A 79 -1.90 2.67 -19.29
C SER A 79 -2.37 3.52 -20.47
N SER A 80 -3.57 4.12 -20.41
CA SER A 80 -4.26 4.69 -21.58
C SER A 80 -3.98 6.17 -21.84
N GLY A 81 -3.03 6.79 -21.13
CA GLY A 81 -2.49 8.11 -21.49
C GLY A 81 -3.27 9.35 -21.01
N GLU A 82 -4.41 9.22 -20.35
CA GLU A 82 -5.20 10.36 -19.81
C GLU A 82 -4.58 11.05 -18.56
N GLY A 83 -3.28 10.88 -18.33
CA GLY A 83 -2.52 11.58 -17.28
C GLY A 83 -2.59 10.98 -15.87
N LEU A 84 -3.67 10.29 -15.48
CA LEU A 84 -3.77 9.62 -14.17
C LEU A 84 -2.85 8.40 -14.06
N GLY A 85 -2.71 7.67 -15.16
CA GLY A 85 -1.90 6.47 -15.25
C GLY A 85 -0.38 6.69 -15.21
N ASN A 86 0.08 7.76 -15.85
CA ASN A 86 1.50 8.11 -15.84
C ASN A 86 1.99 8.53 -14.44
N LYS A 87 1.13 9.20 -13.65
CA LYS A 87 1.44 9.53 -12.25
C LYS A 87 1.54 8.28 -11.36
N PHE A 88 0.70 7.29 -11.61
CA PHE A 88 0.80 6.00 -10.92
C PHE A 88 2.10 5.28 -11.28
N LEU A 89 2.44 5.21 -12.57
CA LEU A 89 3.67 4.57 -13.03
C LEU A 89 4.94 5.33 -12.60
N SER A 90 4.89 6.66 -12.48
CA SER A 90 6.02 7.44 -11.95
C SER A 90 6.28 7.09 -10.48
N HIS A 91 5.25 7.00 -9.64
CA HIS A 91 5.42 6.60 -8.24
C HIS A 91 5.98 5.18 -8.09
N ILE A 92 5.59 4.23 -8.96
CA ILE A 92 6.19 2.89 -8.97
C ILE A 92 7.67 2.93 -9.36
N ARG A 93 8.06 3.81 -10.27
CA ARG A 93 9.46 3.95 -10.71
C ARG A 93 10.36 4.58 -9.65
N GLU A 94 9.78 5.30 -8.69
CA GLU A 94 10.50 6.00 -7.64
C GLU A 94 10.83 5.10 -6.44
N VAL A 95 10.15 3.95 -6.28
CA VAL A 95 10.39 3.02 -5.18
C VAL A 95 11.43 1.96 -5.50
N ASP A 96 12.16 1.50 -4.48
CA ASP A 96 13.19 0.47 -4.61
C ASP A 96 12.59 -0.94 -4.72
N ALA A 97 11.38 -1.15 -4.16
CA ALA A 97 10.68 -2.42 -4.17
C ALA A 97 9.16 -2.25 -4.19
N ILE A 98 8.45 -3.27 -4.68
CA ILE A 98 6.98 -3.30 -4.73
C ILE A 98 6.46 -4.35 -3.76
N MET A 99 5.54 -3.95 -2.87
CA MET A 99 4.73 -4.85 -2.06
C MET A 99 3.34 -4.96 -2.67
N HIS A 100 3.07 -6.09 -3.34
CA HIS A 100 1.78 -6.33 -3.97
C HIS A 100 0.81 -7.03 -3.02
N GLN A 101 -0.25 -6.33 -2.63
CA GLN A 101 -1.28 -6.88 -1.75
C GLN A 101 -2.37 -7.59 -2.55
N VAL A 102 -2.57 -8.87 -2.22
CA VAL A 102 -3.61 -9.73 -2.80
C VAL A 102 -4.63 -10.05 -1.73
N ARG A 103 -5.92 -9.85 -2.03
CA ARG A 103 -7.02 -10.21 -1.16
C ARG A 103 -7.21 -11.73 -1.17
N LEU A 104 -7.17 -12.37 0.00
CA LEU A 104 -7.39 -13.81 0.18
C LEU A 104 -8.60 -14.11 1.08
N PHE A 105 -9.57 -13.21 1.12
CA PHE A 105 -10.79 -13.31 1.91
C PHE A 105 -11.99 -12.82 1.10
N ALA A 106 -13.17 -13.40 1.32
CA ALA A 106 -14.40 -13.01 0.62
C ALA A 106 -14.84 -11.60 1.01
N ASP A 107 -15.55 -10.92 0.10
CA ASP A 107 -16.28 -9.71 0.45
C ASP A 107 -17.60 -10.04 1.14
N PRO A 108 -17.84 -9.52 2.36
CA PRO A 108 -19.18 -9.58 2.95
C PRO A 108 -20.26 -8.98 2.04
N GLY A 109 -19.91 -8.08 1.12
CA GLY A 109 -20.82 -7.40 0.18
C GLY A 109 -21.04 -8.06 -1.18
N GLU A 110 -20.17 -8.98 -1.63
CA GLU A 110 -20.24 -9.54 -3.01
C GLU A 110 -21.33 -10.60 -3.20
N HIS A 111 -21.97 -11.07 -2.14
CA HIS A 111 -23.11 -12.01 -2.26
C HIS A 111 -24.40 -11.38 -2.81
N ARG A 112 -24.46 -10.07 -3.05
CA ARG A 112 -25.70 -9.38 -3.47
C ARG A 112 -25.81 -9.04 -4.95
N GLU A 113 -24.73 -9.04 -5.73
CA GLU A 113 -24.79 -8.65 -7.15
C GLU A 113 -24.96 -9.84 -8.11
N ALA A 114 -24.47 -11.03 -7.77
CA ALA A 114 -24.58 -12.22 -8.62
C ALA A 114 -26.04 -12.69 -8.88
N VAL A 115 -27.01 -12.22 -8.08
CA VAL A 115 -28.43 -12.58 -8.25
C VAL A 115 -29.15 -11.66 -9.25
N ARG A 116 -28.61 -10.48 -9.58
CA ARG A 116 -29.31 -9.51 -10.46
C ARG A 116 -28.98 -9.63 -11.94
N GLU A 117 -27.93 -10.35 -12.32
CA GLU A 117 -27.58 -10.57 -13.73
C GLU A 117 -28.26 -11.82 -14.32
N GLY A 118 -28.67 -12.78 -13.50
CA GLY A 118 -29.38 -14.00 -13.93
C GLY A 118 -30.84 -13.80 -14.34
N GLU A 119 -31.49 -12.69 -13.96
CA GLU A 119 -32.93 -12.47 -14.20
C GLU A 119 -33.24 -11.67 -15.48
N ARG A 120 -32.23 -11.22 -16.25
CA ARG A 120 -32.44 -10.43 -17.50
C ARG A 120 -32.31 -11.25 -18.80
N GLN A 121 -32.25 -12.57 -18.72
CA GLN A 121 -32.31 -13.44 -19.91
C GLN A 121 -33.45 -14.44 -19.76
N GLY A 122 -34.69 -13.92 -19.78
CA GLY A 122 -35.86 -14.74 -20.06
C GLY A 122 -35.89 -15.16 -21.54
N PRO A 123 -36.48 -16.32 -21.88
CA PRO A 123 -36.42 -16.87 -23.22
C PRO A 123 -37.47 -16.17 -24.10
N ASP A 124 -37.02 -15.41 -25.09
CA ASP A 124 -37.88 -15.00 -26.21
C ASP A 124 -37.27 -15.47 -27.52
N ARG A 125 -37.69 -16.66 -27.93
CA ARG A 125 -37.63 -17.18 -29.30
C ARG A 125 -38.94 -17.91 -29.56
N GLY A 126 -39.89 -17.19 -30.16
CA GLY A 126 -41.09 -17.68 -30.80
C GLY A 126 -41.35 -16.87 -32.06
#